data_AF-A0A1S8KFC8-F1
#
_entry.id   AF-A0A1S8KFC8-F1
#
_cell.length_a   1.000
_cell.length_b   1.000
_cell.length_c   1.000
_cell.angle_alpha   90.00
_cell.angle_beta   90.00
_cell.angle_gamma   90.00
#
_symmetry.space_group_name_H-M   'P 1'
#
loop_
_entity.id
_entity.type
_entity.pdbx_description
1 polymer ?
#
loop_
_entity_poly.entity_id
_entity_poly.type
_entity_poly.pdbx_seq_one_letter_code
_entity_poly.pdbx_strand_id
1 'polypeptide(L)'
;VEGKALLYKNLAGVNAIPLAIEQKSVDEIVQTIVNLQNSFAGIHLEDIAAPKCFEIEEKLQEKLSIPVYHDDQEGTAIVVLAGLINAAKIQRKTLTELRVLINGMGASGVATARLLIAAGIKNLTLVDKQG
;
A
#
# COMPACT_ATOMS: atom_id res chain seq x y z
N VAL A 1 -2.22 14.66 -3.42
CA VAL A 1 -3.52 14.34 -2.75
C VAL A 1 -4.76 14.75 -3.55
N GLU A 2 -4.99 16.02 -3.96
CA GLU A 2 -6.22 16.41 -4.71
C GLU A 2 -6.44 15.61 -6.01
N GLY A 3 -5.38 15.37 -6.77
CA GLY A 3 -5.45 14.54 -7.98
C GLY A 3 -5.97 13.12 -7.73
N LYS A 4 -5.65 12.50 -6.58
CA LYS A 4 -6.18 11.18 -6.21
C LYS A 4 -7.67 11.23 -5.95
N ALA A 5 -8.16 12.29 -5.30
CA ALA A 5 -9.60 12.46 -5.10
C ALA A 5 -10.35 12.56 -6.44
N LEU A 6 -9.76 13.25 -7.42
CA LEU A 6 -10.29 13.31 -8.78
C LEU A 6 -10.29 11.94 -9.47
N LEU A 7 -9.22 11.13 -9.30
CA LEU A 7 -9.18 9.77 -9.83
C LEU A 7 -10.26 8.87 -9.21
N TYR A 8 -10.47 8.94 -7.89
CA TYR A 8 -11.57 8.24 -7.22
C TYR A 8 -12.92 8.60 -7.81
N LYS A 9 -13.15 9.90 -8.06
CA LYS A 9 -14.41 10.36 -8.66
C LYS A 9 -14.60 9.86 -10.08
N ASN A 10 -13.57 10.00 -10.92
CA ASN A 10 -13.67 9.75 -12.35
C ASN A 10 -13.59 8.26 -12.70
N LEU A 11 -12.82 7.47 -11.96
CA LEU A 11 -12.58 6.05 -12.26
C LEU A 11 -13.48 5.10 -11.46
N ALA A 12 -13.93 5.50 -10.27
CA ALA A 12 -14.71 4.64 -9.37
C ALA A 12 -16.04 5.26 -8.91
N GLY A 13 -16.34 6.52 -9.28
CA GLY A 13 -17.55 7.21 -8.83
C GLY A 13 -17.55 7.56 -7.34
N VAL A 14 -16.41 7.42 -6.66
CA VAL A 14 -16.27 7.65 -5.21
C VAL A 14 -16.00 9.12 -4.93
N ASN A 15 -16.72 9.71 -3.98
CA ASN A 15 -16.43 11.06 -3.50
C ASN A 15 -15.34 10.98 -2.42
N ALA A 16 -14.13 11.37 -2.78
CA ALA A 16 -13.01 11.46 -1.84
C ALA A 16 -12.72 12.93 -1.49
N ILE A 17 -12.31 13.18 -0.24
CA ILE A 17 -11.91 14.51 0.23
C ILE A 17 -10.40 14.44 0.54
N PRO A 18 -9.56 15.26 -0.12
CA PRO A 18 -8.15 15.31 0.17
C PRO A 18 -7.91 15.98 1.52
N LEU A 19 -7.23 15.29 2.45
CA LEU A 19 -6.87 15.82 3.76
C LEU A 19 -5.35 15.77 3.95
N ALA A 20 -4.71 16.94 3.86
CA ALA A 20 -3.31 17.09 4.23
C ALA A 20 -3.22 17.47 5.71
N ILE A 21 -2.45 16.71 6.48
CA ILE A 21 -2.23 16.93 7.91
C ILE A 21 -0.76 17.32 8.09
N GLU A 22 -0.49 18.48 8.68
CA GLU A 22 0.87 18.88 9.06
C GLU A 22 1.30 18.08 10.30
N GLN A 23 2.45 17.40 10.23
CA GLN A 23 2.77 16.30 11.13
C GLN A 23 3.85 16.65 12.16
N LYS A 24 3.67 16.16 13.40
CA LYS A 24 4.72 16.10 14.45
C LYS A 24 5.08 14.66 14.83
N SER A 25 4.09 13.83 15.19
CA SER A 25 4.30 12.45 15.67
C SER A 25 3.28 11.45 15.12
N VAL A 26 3.62 10.16 15.13
CA VAL A 26 2.74 9.05 14.68
C VAL A 26 1.43 9.06 15.47
N ASP A 27 1.49 9.19 16.79
CA ASP A 27 0.32 9.14 17.65
C ASP A 27 -0.64 10.32 17.42
N GLU A 28 -0.11 11.52 17.15
CA GLU A 28 -0.93 12.68 16.79
C GLU A 28 -1.69 12.49 15.48
N ILE A 29 -1.04 11.90 14.47
CA ILE A 29 -1.67 11.60 13.17
C ILE A 29 -2.79 10.57 13.37
N VAL A 30 -2.48 9.48 14.07
CA VAL A 30 -3.45 8.40 14.34
C VAL A 30 -4.66 8.96 15.08
N GLN A 31 -4.44 9.73 16.15
CA GLN A 31 -5.55 10.29 16.93
C GLN A 31 -6.39 11.27 16.11
N THR A 32 -5.74 12.08 15.26
CA THR A 32 -6.45 13.01 14.36
C THR A 32 -7.39 12.25 13.42
N ILE A 33 -6.91 11.18 12.78
CA ILE A 33 -7.72 10.38 11.85
C ILE A 33 -8.82 9.61 12.59
N VAL A 34 -8.53 9.05 13.78
CA VAL A 34 -9.53 8.38 14.64
C VAL A 34 -10.68 9.30 15.00
N ASN A 35 -10.39 10.56 15.31
CA ASN A 35 -11.41 11.57 15.61
C ASN A 35 -12.30 11.90 14.39
N LEU A 36 -11.81 11.67 13.18
CA LEU A 36 -12.52 11.92 11.93
C LEU A 36 -13.29 10.71 11.39
N GLN A 37 -13.20 9.53 12.02
CA GLN A 37 -13.69 8.27 11.43
C GLN A 37 -15.17 8.32 11.02
N ASN A 38 -16.01 8.96 11.83
CA ASN A 38 -17.46 9.00 11.58
C ASN A 38 -17.85 9.85 10.36
N SER A 39 -16.91 10.63 9.82
CA SER A 39 -17.12 11.42 8.60
C SER A 39 -16.80 10.64 7.32
N PHE A 40 -16.16 9.48 7.41
CA PHE A 40 -15.64 8.76 6.25
C PHE A 40 -16.06 7.28 6.25
N ALA A 41 -16.19 6.70 5.06
CA ALA A 41 -16.44 5.27 4.88
C ALA A 41 -15.16 4.43 4.76
N GLY A 42 -14.00 5.10 4.65
CA GLY A 42 -12.68 4.48 4.54
C GLY A 42 -11.60 5.55 4.49
N ILE A 43 -10.38 5.15 4.86
CA ILE A 43 -9.20 6.01 4.89
C ILE A 43 -8.19 5.51 3.86
N HIS A 44 -7.79 6.40 2.96
CA HIS A 44 -6.73 6.17 1.98
C HIS A 44 -5.49 6.95 2.42
N LEU A 45 -4.46 6.25 2.86
CA LEU A 45 -3.16 6.83 3.23
C LEU A 45 -2.29 6.95 1.97
N GLU A 46 -1.60 8.08 1.86
CA GLU A 46 -0.80 8.45 0.68
C GLU A 46 0.41 9.26 1.14
N ASP A 47 1.55 9.09 0.45
CA ASP A 47 2.75 9.95 0.57
C ASP A 47 3.33 10.02 2.00
N ILE A 48 3.25 8.92 2.77
CA ILE A 48 3.83 8.83 4.12
C ILE A 48 5.17 8.09 4.06
N ALA A 49 6.23 8.73 4.54
CA ALA A 49 7.57 8.15 4.51
C ALA A 49 7.71 6.90 5.40
N ALA A 50 8.35 5.87 4.88
CA ALA A 50 8.82 4.74 5.67
C ALA A 50 9.91 5.18 6.68
N PRO A 51 9.99 4.55 7.87
CA PRO A 51 9.17 3.44 8.35
C PRO A 51 7.85 3.87 9.03
N LYS A 52 7.60 5.18 9.17
CA LYS A 52 6.44 5.69 9.93
C LYS A 52 5.09 5.26 9.35
N CYS A 53 5.00 5.12 8.03
CA CYS A 53 3.77 4.66 7.36
C CYS A 53 3.25 3.32 7.90
N PHE A 54 4.15 2.37 8.17
CA PHE A 54 3.79 1.04 8.68
C PHE A 54 3.11 1.13 10.05
N GLU A 55 3.71 1.89 10.97
CA GLU A 55 3.18 2.05 12.32
C GLU A 55 1.85 2.83 12.33
N ILE A 56 1.73 3.86 11.48
CA ILE A 56 0.49 4.62 11.31
C ILE A 56 -0.63 3.70 10.81
N GLU A 57 -0.37 2.93 9.75
CA GLU A 57 -1.37 2.04 9.18
C GLU A 57 -1.81 0.96 10.17
N GLU A 58 -0.87 0.28 10.83
CA GLU A 58 -1.15 -0.76 11.83
C GLU A 58 -2.05 -0.22 12.95
N LYS A 59 -1.65 0.91 13.56
CA LYS A 59 -2.43 1.54 14.64
C LYS A 59 -3.81 2.00 14.17
N LEU A 60 -3.96 2.44 12.92
CA LEU A 60 -5.25 2.84 12.37
C LEU A 60 -6.15 1.64 12.09
N GLN A 61 -5.61 0.54 11.55
CA GLN A 61 -6.35 -0.70 11.33
C GLN A 61 -6.86 -1.31 12.66
N GLU A 62 -6.11 -1.16 13.75
CA GLU A 62 -6.55 -1.59 15.08
C GLU A 62 -7.66 -0.72 15.69
N LYS A 63 -7.62 0.59 15.44
CA LYS A 63 -8.47 1.58 16.13
C LYS A 63 -9.73 1.96 15.36
N LEU A 64 -9.73 1.83 14.05
CA LEU A 64 -10.83 2.24 13.18
C LEU A 64 -11.77 1.07 12.86
N SER A 65 -13.07 1.35 12.82
CA SER A 65 -14.08 0.39 12.34
C SER A 65 -14.32 0.47 10.83
N ILE A 66 -13.57 1.31 10.12
CA ILE A 66 -13.64 1.53 8.68
C ILE A 66 -12.33 1.07 8.01
N PRO A 67 -12.37 0.63 6.74
CA PRO A 67 -11.18 0.16 6.04
C PRO A 67 -10.10 1.25 5.96
N VAL A 68 -8.85 0.84 6.16
CA VAL A 68 -7.64 1.63 5.98
C VAL A 68 -6.80 0.97 4.91
N TYR A 69 -6.32 1.76 3.95
CA TYR A 69 -5.55 1.28 2.81
C TYR A 69 -4.43 2.28 2.52
N HIS A 70 -3.22 1.80 2.26
CA HIS A 70 -2.07 2.63 1.94
C HIS A 70 -1.62 2.43 0.49
N ASP A 71 -1.80 3.43 -0.37
CA ASP A 71 -1.62 3.23 -1.81
C ASP A 71 -0.17 2.91 -2.22
N ASP A 72 0.81 3.58 -1.58
CA ASP A 72 2.23 3.30 -1.84
C ASP A 72 2.66 1.90 -1.37
N GLN A 73 1.86 1.22 -0.55
CA GLN A 73 2.10 -0.14 -0.07
C GLN A 73 1.26 -1.15 -0.87
N GLU A 74 -0.01 -1.29 -0.52
CA GLU A 74 -0.89 -2.30 -1.11
C GLU A 74 -1.17 -2.02 -2.58
N GLY A 75 -1.37 -0.76 -2.96
CA GLY A 75 -1.69 -0.37 -4.33
C GLY A 75 -0.59 -0.75 -5.30
N THR A 76 0.63 -0.40 -4.95
CA THR A 76 1.82 -0.79 -5.72
C THR A 76 1.97 -2.31 -5.78
N ALA A 77 1.82 -3.01 -4.65
CA ALA A 77 1.94 -4.46 -4.60
C ALA A 77 0.92 -5.17 -5.51
N ILE A 78 -0.34 -4.74 -5.49
CA ILE A 78 -1.44 -5.33 -6.27
C ILE A 78 -1.16 -5.21 -7.76
N VAL A 79 -0.78 -4.02 -8.26
CA VAL A 79 -0.52 -3.83 -9.69
C VAL A 79 0.74 -4.55 -10.15
N VAL A 80 1.76 -4.68 -9.29
CA VAL A 80 2.97 -5.49 -9.58
C VAL A 80 2.61 -6.97 -9.71
N LEU A 81 1.83 -7.52 -8.77
CA LEU A 81 1.39 -8.91 -8.84
C LEU A 81 0.53 -9.16 -10.10
N ALA A 82 -0.40 -8.26 -10.42
CA ALA A 82 -1.21 -8.36 -11.63
C ALA A 82 -0.34 -8.39 -12.90
N GLY A 83 0.69 -7.53 -12.96
CA GLY A 83 1.67 -7.54 -14.04
C GLY A 83 2.43 -8.86 -14.14
N LEU A 84 2.90 -9.40 -13.01
CA LEU A 84 3.60 -10.69 -12.97
C LEU A 84 2.72 -11.87 -13.37
N ILE A 85 1.44 -11.88 -12.98
CA ILE A 85 0.48 -12.90 -13.42
C ILE A 85 0.37 -12.92 -14.95
N ASN A 86 0.28 -11.75 -15.58
CA ASN A 86 0.18 -11.65 -17.02
C ASN A 86 1.50 -12.02 -17.72
N ALA A 87 2.63 -11.58 -17.18
CA ALA A 87 3.95 -11.95 -17.70
C ALA A 87 4.19 -13.48 -17.63
N ALA A 88 3.80 -14.12 -16.53
CA ALA A 88 3.90 -15.56 -16.36
C ALA A 88 3.07 -16.32 -17.39
N LYS A 89 1.83 -15.88 -17.65
CA LYS A 89 0.95 -16.46 -18.69
C LYS A 89 1.58 -16.39 -20.08
N ILE A 90 2.14 -15.23 -20.47
CA ILE A 90 2.82 -15.04 -21.76
C ILE A 90 3.98 -16.02 -21.90
N GLN A 91 4.76 -16.17 -20.82
CA GLN A 91 5.91 -17.09 -20.78
C GLN A 91 5.54 -18.55 -20.54
N ARG A 92 4.23 -18.87 -20.42
CA ARG A 92 3.71 -20.21 -20.11
C ARG A 92 4.32 -20.79 -18.83
N LYS A 93 4.51 -19.95 -17.82
CA LYS A 93 5.00 -20.31 -16.48
C LYS A 93 3.90 -20.07 -15.44
N THR A 94 4.02 -20.78 -14.32
CA THR A 94 3.28 -20.49 -13.09
C THR A 94 4.05 -19.48 -12.23
N LEU A 95 3.37 -18.82 -11.30
CA LEU A 95 4.03 -17.92 -10.34
C LEU A 95 5.09 -18.64 -9.48
N THR A 96 4.86 -19.91 -9.17
CA THR A 96 5.77 -20.72 -8.34
C THR A 96 7.13 -20.98 -9.01
N GLU A 97 7.20 -20.91 -10.34
CA GLU A 97 8.41 -21.09 -11.14
C GLU A 97 9.21 -19.79 -11.32
N LEU A 98 8.63 -18.65 -10.94
CA LEU A 98 9.32 -17.37 -11.05
C LEU A 98 10.46 -17.27 -10.03
N ARG A 99 11.56 -16.66 -10.47
CA ARG A 99 12.62 -16.14 -9.63
C ARG A 99 12.55 -14.62 -9.70
N VAL A 100 12.26 -13.99 -8.59
CA VAL A 100 11.98 -12.56 -8.51
C VAL A 100 13.02 -11.89 -7.63
N LEU A 101 13.57 -10.78 -8.12
CA LEU A 101 14.41 -9.86 -7.36
C LEU A 101 13.63 -8.57 -7.14
N ILE A 102 13.50 -8.14 -5.89
CA ILE A 102 13.00 -6.81 -5.55
C ILE A 102 14.19 -5.99 -5.07
N ASN A 103 14.47 -4.89 -5.78
CA ASN A 103 15.52 -3.94 -5.43
C ASN A 103 14.88 -2.68 -4.84
N GLY A 104 15.12 -2.44 -3.55
CA GLY A 104 14.53 -1.35 -2.77
C GLY A 104 13.52 -1.87 -1.75
N MET A 105 13.89 -1.80 -0.46
CA MET A 105 13.07 -2.26 0.66
C MET A 105 12.40 -1.12 1.45
N GLY A 106 11.76 -0.21 0.71
CA GLY A 106 10.85 0.80 1.27
C GLY A 106 9.42 0.26 1.47
N ALA A 107 8.45 1.15 1.70
CA ALA A 107 7.03 0.83 1.87
C ALA A 107 6.50 -0.12 0.77
N SER A 108 6.64 0.27 -0.49
CA SER A 108 6.21 -0.51 -1.65
C SER A 108 6.94 -1.85 -1.78
N GLY A 109 8.26 -1.89 -1.56
CA GLY A 109 9.07 -3.10 -1.68
C GLY A 109 8.70 -4.17 -0.66
N VAL A 110 8.51 -3.77 0.60
CA VAL A 110 8.08 -4.67 1.68
C VAL A 110 6.68 -5.21 1.42
N ALA A 111 5.72 -4.35 1.09
CA ALA A 111 4.34 -4.76 0.80
C ALA A 111 4.28 -5.70 -0.42
N THR A 112 5.01 -5.36 -1.49
CA THR A 112 5.13 -6.21 -2.68
C THR A 112 5.70 -7.57 -2.32
N ALA A 113 6.81 -7.64 -1.57
CA ALA A 113 7.41 -8.90 -1.17
C ALA A 113 6.43 -9.81 -0.42
N ARG A 114 5.71 -9.25 0.56
CA ARG A 114 4.70 -9.99 1.34
C ARG A 114 3.59 -10.53 0.45
N LEU A 115 3.04 -9.70 -0.45
CA LEU A 115 1.96 -10.11 -1.35
C LEU A 115 2.43 -11.18 -2.36
N LEU A 116 3.64 -11.05 -2.91
CA LEU A 116 4.20 -12.04 -3.84
C LEU A 116 4.41 -13.40 -3.18
N ILE A 117 4.89 -13.42 -1.93
CA ILE A 117 5.01 -14.66 -1.13
C ILE A 117 3.61 -15.26 -0.90
N ALA A 118 2.64 -14.46 -0.49
CA ALA A 118 1.26 -14.91 -0.27
C ALA A 118 0.61 -15.47 -1.56
N ALA A 119 0.96 -14.92 -2.72
CA ALA A 119 0.53 -15.39 -4.04
C ALA A 119 1.24 -16.67 -4.52
N GLY A 120 2.23 -17.19 -3.76
CA GLY A 120 2.89 -18.45 -4.02
C GLY A 120 4.24 -18.37 -4.73
N ILE A 121 4.83 -17.18 -4.90
CA ILE A 121 6.21 -17.05 -5.39
C ILE A 121 7.17 -17.59 -4.32
N LYS A 122 7.99 -18.57 -4.69
CA LYS A 122 8.90 -19.27 -3.76
C LYS A 122 10.32 -18.74 -3.78
N ASN A 123 10.78 -18.22 -4.92
CA ASN A 123 12.14 -17.75 -5.10
C ASN A 123 12.13 -16.23 -5.16
N LEU A 124 12.23 -15.60 -3.99
CA LEU A 124 12.24 -14.14 -3.85
C LEU A 124 13.56 -13.69 -3.20
N THR A 125 14.27 -12.80 -3.86
CA THR A 125 15.46 -12.13 -3.33
C THR A 125 15.14 -10.66 -3.13
N LEU A 126 15.49 -10.15 -1.95
CA LEU A 126 15.28 -8.76 -1.55
C LEU A 126 16.65 -8.11 -1.42
N VAL A 127 16.83 -6.94 -2.02
CA VAL A 127 18.07 -6.16 -1.99
C VAL A 127 17.73 -4.75 -1.58
N ASP A 128 18.52 -4.19 -0.66
CA ASP A 128 18.44 -2.78 -0.29
C ASP A 128 19.77 -2.04 -0.56
N LYS A 129 19.87 -0.80 -0.10
CA LYS A 129 21.06 0.04 -0.33
C LYS A 129 22.37 -0.56 0.22
N GLN A 130 22.30 -1.51 1.16
CA GLN A 130 23.45 -2.13 1.82
C GLN A 130 23.79 -3.51 1.23
N GLY A 131 23.00 -4.01 0.27
CA GLY A 131 23.16 -5.33 -0.35
C GLY A 131 22.10 -6.31 0.12
#